data_AF-A0A6A6MRT5-F1
#
_entry.id   AF-A0A6A6MRT5-F1
#
_cell.length_a   1.000
_cell.length_b   1.000
_cell.length_c   1.000
_cell.angle_alpha   90.00
_cell.angle_beta   90.00
_cell.angle_gamma   90.00
#
_symmetry.space_group_name_H-M   'P 1'
#
loop_
_entity.id
_entity.type
_entity.pdbx_description
1 polymer ?
#
loop_
_entity_poly.entity_id
_entity_poly.type
_entity_poly.pdbx_seq_one_letter_code
_entity_poly.pdbx_strand_id
1 'polypeptide(L)'
;MGDGLPPRVLANSNTNNDASLACDEKKIIRKEIERQRRQQMSTLHASLRSLLPLESLKGKRSMSDHIDEAAKYIKHLQNNVKELSVKRDELKNLSNSTPLDDQRNEISSYNNLMSTTVTVLSRVDGVEIVANSGSGEDSFLLSRVLDAIIEEGFEVICCISTKRDGRLYNTIQCQASHLTCMDVAALQQKLNNVILSSRFTSN
;
A
#
# COMPACT_ATOMS: atom_id res chain seq x y z
N MET A 1 -80.95 60.45 -19.91
CA MET A 1 -81.32 59.07 -19.50
C MET A 1 -81.09 58.18 -20.70
N GLY A 2 -80.18 57.21 -20.57
CA GLY A 2 -79.72 56.35 -21.65
C GLY A 2 -78.47 55.61 -21.19
N ASP A 3 -78.66 54.38 -20.73
CA ASP A 3 -77.70 53.52 -20.06
C ASP A 3 -76.58 52.97 -20.98
N GLY A 4 -75.40 52.77 -20.38
CA GLY A 4 -74.58 51.57 -20.45
C GLY A 4 -74.02 51.04 -21.78
N LEU A 5 -72.68 51.04 -21.91
CA LEU A 5 -71.84 49.82 -21.92
C LEU A 5 -70.34 50.21 -22.01
N PRO A 6 -69.42 49.59 -21.23
CA PRO A 6 -67.98 49.75 -21.45
C PRO A 6 -67.51 48.89 -22.66
N PRO A 7 -66.48 49.33 -23.41
CA PRO A 7 -65.93 48.54 -24.50
C PRO A 7 -65.34 47.22 -24.00
N ARG A 8 -65.71 46.14 -24.70
CA ARG A 8 -65.22 44.78 -24.51
C ARG A 8 -63.69 44.74 -24.45
N VAL A 9 -63.16 44.23 -23.34
CA VAL A 9 -61.77 43.78 -23.24
C VAL A 9 -61.56 42.65 -24.26
N LEU A 10 -60.66 42.88 -25.22
CA LEU A 10 -60.15 41.85 -26.11
C LEU A 10 -59.31 40.88 -25.26
N ALA A 11 -59.92 39.76 -24.85
CA ALA A 11 -59.18 38.60 -24.40
C ALA A 11 -58.52 37.97 -25.63
N ASN A 12 -57.31 38.42 -25.96
CA ASN A 12 -56.48 37.80 -26.97
C ASN A 12 -55.79 36.59 -26.35
N SER A 13 -56.37 35.40 -26.53
CA SER A 13 -55.82 34.13 -26.07
C SER A 13 -54.55 33.79 -26.85
N ASN A 14 -53.40 34.30 -26.41
CA ASN A 14 -52.09 33.91 -26.92
C ASN A 14 -51.70 32.51 -26.39
N THR A 15 -52.36 31.47 -26.90
CA THR A 15 -52.05 30.06 -26.61
C THR A 15 -50.76 29.57 -27.28
N ASN A 16 -50.21 30.34 -28.23
CA ASN A 16 -48.98 29.98 -28.96
C ASN A 16 -47.68 30.26 -28.17
N ASN A 17 -47.71 31.18 -27.19
CA ASN A 17 -46.51 31.58 -26.44
C ASN A 17 -46.16 30.59 -25.32
N ASP A 18 -47.17 30.00 -24.68
CA ASP A 18 -47.00 29.06 -23.57
C ASP A 18 -46.40 27.72 -24.03
N ALA A 19 -46.85 27.22 -25.19
CA ALA A 19 -46.26 26.04 -25.83
C ALA A 19 -44.80 26.27 -26.27
N SER A 20 -44.45 27.49 -26.69
CA SER A 20 -43.08 27.85 -27.08
C SER A 20 -42.15 27.92 -25.86
N LEU A 21 -42.59 28.54 -24.77
CA LEU A 21 -41.84 28.63 -23.50
C LEU A 21 -41.59 27.25 -22.89
N ALA A 22 -42.62 26.40 -22.83
CA ALA A 22 -42.47 25.02 -22.36
C ALA A 22 -41.54 24.18 -23.25
N CYS A 23 -41.46 24.49 -24.55
CA CYS A 23 -40.51 23.85 -25.47
C CYS A 23 -39.07 24.29 -25.19
N ASP A 24 -38.86 25.57 -24.89
CA ASP A 24 -37.54 26.12 -24.57
C ASP A 24 -37.03 25.65 -23.20
N GLU A 25 -37.90 25.55 -22.20
CA GLU A 25 -37.56 24.95 -20.90
C GLU A 25 -37.11 23.48 -21.06
N LYS A 26 -37.86 22.68 -21.83
CA LYS A 26 -37.47 21.29 -22.16
C LYS A 26 -36.12 21.22 -22.88
N LYS A 27 -35.82 22.17 -23.78
CA LYS A 27 -34.51 22.25 -24.44
C LYS A 27 -33.39 22.57 -23.45
N ILE A 28 -33.62 23.48 -22.50
CA ILE A 28 -32.64 23.84 -21.46
C ILE A 28 -32.35 22.63 -20.57
N ILE A 29 -33.39 21.93 -20.09
CA ILE A 29 -33.24 20.73 -19.26
C ILE A 29 -32.45 19.64 -20.01
N ARG A 30 -32.77 19.38 -21.29
CA ARG A 30 -32.02 18.39 -22.11
C ARG A 30 -30.55 18.77 -22.26
N LYS A 31 -30.24 20.06 -22.49
CA LYS A 31 -28.86 20.56 -22.57
C LYS A 31 -28.12 20.36 -21.26
N GLU A 32 -28.78 20.64 -20.13
CA GLU A 32 -28.18 20.48 -18.81
C GLU A 32 -27.92 19.01 -18.48
N ILE A 33 -28.86 18.11 -18.77
CA ILE A 33 -28.68 16.67 -18.61
C ILE A 33 -27.49 16.17 -19.44
N GLU A 34 -27.39 16.56 -20.71
CA GLU A 34 -26.27 16.15 -21.57
C GLU A 34 -24.94 16.77 -21.10
N ARG A 35 -24.96 18.01 -20.58
CA ARG A 35 -23.78 18.63 -19.96
C ARG A 35 -23.29 17.84 -18.77
N GLN A 36 -24.20 17.47 -17.85
CA GLN A 36 -23.88 16.65 -16.68
C GLN A 36 -23.33 15.28 -17.09
N ARG A 37 -23.94 14.64 -18.09
CA ARG A 37 -23.47 13.36 -18.63
C ARG A 37 -22.03 13.45 -19.14
N ARG A 38 -21.68 14.53 -19.87
CA ARG A 38 -20.30 14.76 -20.36
C ARG A 38 -19.33 15.10 -19.24
N GLN A 39 -19.76 15.86 -18.24
CA GLN A 39 -18.95 16.17 -17.07
C GLN A 39 -18.57 14.89 -16.32
N GLN A 40 -19.54 14.00 -16.08
CA GLN A 40 -19.31 12.70 -15.46
C GLN A 40 -18.31 11.86 -16.28
N MET A 41 -18.50 11.78 -17.60
CA MET A 41 -17.59 11.05 -18.48
C MET A 41 -16.16 11.61 -18.42
N SER A 42 -16.00 12.94 -18.42
CA SER A 42 -14.70 13.59 -18.28
C SER A 42 -14.02 13.24 -16.96
N THR A 43 -14.77 13.23 -15.85
CA THR A 43 -14.24 12.84 -14.53
C THR A 43 -13.77 11.39 -14.53
N LEU A 44 -14.53 10.47 -15.13
CA LEU A 44 -14.14 9.06 -15.25
C LEU A 44 -12.87 8.88 -16.08
N HIS A 45 -12.74 9.58 -17.22
CA HIS A 45 -11.52 9.54 -18.03
C HIS A 45 -10.30 10.10 -17.28
N ALA A 46 -10.47 11.20 -16.52
CA ALA A 46 -9.39 11.75 -15.71
C ALA A 46 -8.95 10.77 -14.62
N SER A 47 -9.91 10.12 -13.96
CA SER A 47 -9.63 9.07 -12.97
C SER A 47 -8.88 7.89 -13.61
N LEU A 48 -9.37 7.36 -14.73
CA LEU A 48 -8.69 6.30 -15.48
C LEU A 48 -7.23 6.69 -15.80
N ARG A 49 -7.02 7.91 -16.32
CA ARG A 49 -5.68 8.40 -16.68
C ARG A 49 -4.75 8.45 -15.46
N SER A 50 -5.25 8.82 -14.28
CA SER A 50 -4.44 8.88 -13.05
C SER A 50 -4.00 7.52 -12.52
N LEU A 51 -4.70 6.44 -12.89
CA LEU A 51 -4.37 5.07 -12.48
C LEU A 51 -3.34 4.39 -13.41
N LEU A 52 -2.99 5.04 -14.52
CA LEU A 52 -2.05 4.50 -15.51
C LEU A 52 -0.61 4.92 -15.20
N PRO A 53 0.38 4.03 -15.46
CA PRO A 53 1.80 4.37 -15.37
C PRO A 53 2.18 5.57 -16.25
N LEU A 54 3.09 6.41 -15.78
CA LEU A 54 3.51 7.61 -16.53
C LEU A 54 4.12 7.27 -17.90
N GLU A 55 4.77 6.12 -18.00
CA GLU A 55 5.37 5.60 -19.23
C GLU A 55 4.32 5.29 -20.30
N SER A 56 3.16 4.76 -19.91
CA SER A 56 2.08 4.47 -20.84
C SER A 56 1.38 5.74 -21.32
N LEU A 57 1.35 6.79 -20.50
CA LEU A 57 0.80 8.10 -20.84
C LEU A 57 1.71 8.94 -21.76
N LYS A 58 3.01 8.62 -21.82
CA LYS A 58 3.99 9.38 -22.61
C LYS A 58 3.67 9.30 -24.11
N GLY A 59 3.39 10.45 -24.71
CA GLY A 59 3.09 10.59 -26.14
C GLY A 59 1.64 10.30 -26.56
N LYS A 60 0.77 9.87 -25.63
CA LYS A 60 -0.63 9.55 -25.92
C LYS A 60 -1.53 10.67 -25.45
N ARG A 61 -2.21 11.35 -26.38
CA ARG A 61 -3.02 12.55 -26.08
C ARG A 61 -4.51 12.29 -26.19
N SER A 62 -4.94 11.25 -26.90
CA SER A 62 -6.37 10.97 -27.10
C SER A 62 -6.96 10.13 -25.97
N MET A 63 -8.26 10.27 -25.71
CA MET A 63 -8.97 9.43 -24.73
C MET A 63 -8.98 7.96 -25.15
N SER A 64 -9.08 7.70 -26.45
CA SER A 64 -9.01 6.35 -27.01
C SER A 64 -7.66 5.69 -26.74
N ASP A 65 -6.56 6.43 -26.93
CA ASP A 65 -5.22 5.93 -26.63
C ASP A 65 -5.12 5.52 -25.15
N HIS A 66 -5.69 6.32 -24.24
CA HIS A 66 -5.64 6.01 -22.80
C HIS A 66 -6.49 4.78 -22.46
N ILE A 67 -7.62 4.56 -23.14
CA ILE A 67 -8.43 3.34 -22.97
C ILE A 67 -7.65 2.12 -23.46
N ASP A 68 -7.00 2.21 -24.63
CA ASP A 68 -6.22 1.10 -25.18
C ASP A 68 -5.00 0.77 -24.30
N GLU A 69 -4.30 1.78 -23.80
CA GLU A 69 -3.20 1.60 -22.85
C GLU A 69 -3.69 1.03 -21.52
N ALA A 70 -4.88 1.42 -21.05
CA ALA A 70 -5.49 0.80 -19.87
C ALA A 70 -5.75 -0.69 -20.07
N ALA A 71 -6.29 -1.09 -21.22
CA ALA A 71 -6.52 -2.50 -21.54
C ALA A 71 -5.20 -3.31 -21.57
N LYS A 72 -4.14 -2.74 -22.17
CA LYS A 72 -2.81 -3.36 -22.16
C LYS A 72 -2.25 -3.48 -20.74
N TYR A 73 -2.41 -2.44 -19.92
CA TYR A 73 -1.92 -2.43 -18.55
C TYR A 73 -2.64 -3.45 -17.67
N ILE A 74 -3.97 -3.58 -17.80
CA ILE A 74 -4.74 -4.64 -17.14
C ILE A 74 -4.16 -6.02 -17.50
N LYS A 75 -3.90 -6.28 -18.78
CA LYS A 75 -3.32 -7.55 -19.23
C LYS A 75 -1.92 -7.79 -18.64
N HIS A 76 -1.09 -6.75 -18.58
CA HIS A 76 0.22 -6.82 -17.95
C HIS A 76 0.12 -7.17 -16.46
N LEU A 77 -0.77 -6.52 -15.71
CA LEU A 77 -1.01 -6.82 -14.31
C LEU A 77 -1.53 -8.26 -14.09
N GLN A 78 -2.45 -8.72 -14.94
CA GLN A 78 -2.93 -10.11 -14.89
C GLN A 78 -1.81 -11.12 -15.09
N ASN A 79 -0.87 -10.87 -16.01
CA ASN A 79 0.29 -11.73 -16.22
C ASN A 79 1.24 -11.69 -15.03
N ASN A 80 1.53 -10.51 -14.48
CA ASN A 80 2.37 -10.38 -13.29
C ASN A 80 1.81 -11.15 -12.10
N VAL A 81 0.49 -11.07 -11.85
CA VAL A 81 -0.15 -11.86 -10.79
C VAL A 81 0.03 -13.36 -11.01
N LYS A 82 -0.12 -13.84 -12.25
CA LYS A 82 0.10 -15.25 -12.59
C LYS A 82 1.56 -15.67 -12.35
N GLU A 83 2.52 -14.89 -12.84
CA GLU A 83 3.94 -15.18 -12.66
C GLU A 83 4.34 -15.20 -11.17
N LEU A 84 3.85 -14.23 -10.38
CA LEU A 84 4.07 -14.20 -8.95
C LEU A 84 3.42 -15.39 -8.24
N SER A 85 2.23 -15.82 -8.69
CA SER A 85 1.57 -17.00 -8.12
C SER A 85 2.34 -18.30 -8.41
N VAL A 86 2.89 -18.45 -9.61
CA VAL A 86 3.74 -19.60 -9.98
C VAL A 86 4.99 -19.61 -9.11
N LYS A 87 5.71 -18.49 -9.00
CA LYS A 87 6.90 -18.38 -8.14
C LYS A 87 6.59 -18.71 -6.67
N ARG A 88 5.45 -18.26 -6.15
CA ARG A 88 4.99 -18.59 -4.80
C ARG A 88 4.77 -20.10 -4.64
N ASP A 89 4.11 -20.73 -5.62
CA ASP A 89 3.78 -22.15 -5.55
C ASP A 89 5.03 -23.04 -5.70
N GLU A 90 5.98 -22.64 -6.55
CA GLU A 90 7.30 -23.27 -6.64
C GLU A 90 8.03 -23.24 -5.30
N LEU A 91 8.14 -22.06 -4.67
CA LEU A 91 8.76 -21.92 -3.35
C LEU A 91 8.05 -22.75 -2.27
N LYS A 92 6.71 -22.79 -2.31
CA LYS A 92 5.91 -23.61 -1.40
C LYS A 92 6.17 -25.10 -1.61
N ASN A 93 6.29 -25.56 -2.85
CA ASN A 93 6.58 -26.96 -3.16
C ASN A 93 7.99 -27.36 -2.73
N LEU A 94 8.99 -26.49 -2.90
CA LEU A 94 10.35 -26.71 -2.37
C LEU A 94 10.35 -26.87 -0.85
N SER A 95 9.52 -26.11 -0.13
CA SER A 95 9.39 -26.25 1.34
C SER A 95 8.70 -27.54 1.78
N ASN A 96 7.93 -28.18 0.89
CA ASN A 96 7.20 -29.42 1.19
C ASN A 96 7.92 -30.68 0.67
N SER A 97 8.96 -30.53 -0.16
CA SER A 97 9.64 -31.64 -0.83
C SER A 97 10.92 -32.12 -0.15
N THR A 98 11.29 -31.63 1.04
CA THR A 98 12.32 -32.27 1.87
C THR A 98 11.71 -33.48 2.59
N PRO A 99 12.03 -34.72 2.17
CA PRO A 99 11.62 -35.90 2.92
C PRO A 99 12.53 -36.01 4.15
N LEU A 100 11.90 -36.14 5.31
CA LEU A 100 12.55 -36.60 6.53
C LEU A 100 12.80 -38.11 6.38
N ASP A 101 14.06 -38.49 6.14
CA ASP A 101 14.65 -39.83 6.34
C ASP A 101 16.15 -39.69 6.00
N ASP A 102 17.15 -40.23 6.69
CA ASP A 102 17.29 -40.95 7.95
C ASP A 102 18.78 -40.82 8.35
N GLN A 103 19.04 -40.91 9.65
CA GLN A 103 20.27 -41.37 10.29
C GLN A 103 21.64 -40.65 10.16
N ARG A 104 22.13 -40.34 11.37
CA ARG A 104 23.53 -40.51 11.81
C ARG A 104 24.60 -39.65 11.15
N ASN A 105 24.78 -38.45 11.72
CA ASN A 105 26.12 -38.09 12.19
C ASN A 105 26.02 -37.31 13.49
N GLU A 106 26.47 -37.98 14.55
CA GLU A 106 26.60 -37.50 15.90
C GLU A 106 27.59 -36.31 15.98
N ILE A 107 27.32 -35.41 16.94
CA ILE A 107 28.28 -34.51 17.64
C ILE A 107 28.51 -33.08 17.11
N SER A 108 27.97 -32.62 15.98
CA SER A 108 28.16 -31.20 15.56
C SER A 108 26.94 -30.28 15.70
N SER A 109 25.77 -30.81 16.06
CA SER A 109 24.49 -30.10 15.95
C SER A 109 24.04 -29.29 17.19
N TYR A 110 24.86 -29.17 18.24
CA TYR A 110 24.50 -28.36 19.42
C TYR A 110 24.82 -26.87 19.25
N ASN A 111 25.58 -26.48 18.22
CA ASN A 111 25.99 -25.09 18.01
C ASN A 111 25.08 -24.31 17.06
N ASN A 112 24.15 -24.96 16.35
CA ASN A 112 23.32 -24.29 15.33
C ASN A 112 21.89 -23.97 15.81
N LEU A 113 21.56 -24.33 17.06
CA LEU A 113 20.23 -24.11 17.67
C LEU A 113 20.13 -22.79 18.46
N MET A 114 21.25 -22.10 18.74
CA MET A 114 21.30 -21.03 19.76
C MET A 114 21.70 -19.62 19.25
N SER A 115 21.79 -19.40 17.94
CA SER A 115 22.36 -18.15 17.41
C SER A 115 21.31 -17.14 17.03
N THR A 116 20.56 -16.61 18.02
CA THR A 116 19.94 -15.29 17.86
C THR A 116 21.06 -14.27 17.83
N THR A 117 21.25 -13.60 16.70
CA THR A 117 22.29 -12.57 16.53
C THR A 117 21.64 -11.25 16.16
N VAL A 118 22.15 -10.17 16.72
CA VAL A 118 21.74 -8.81 16.40
C VAL A 118 22.98 -8.03 16.02
N THR A 119 22.87 -7.26 14.93
CA THR A 119 23.92 -6.42 14.39
C THR A 119 23.37 -5.04 14.13
N VAL A 120 24.10 -4.03 14.57
CA VAL A 120 23.76 -2.61 14.44
C VAL A 120 24.68 -1.98 13.42
N LEU A 121 24.09 -1.40 12.38
CA LEU A 121 24.77 -0.74 11.27
C LEU A 121 24.48 0.75 11.33
N SER A 122 25.52 1.58 11.32
CA SER A 122 25.36 3.02 11.15
C SER A 122 25.03 3.33 9.69
N ARG A 123 23.98 4.11 9.45
CA ARG A 123 23.65 4.69 8.14
C ARG A 123 23.77 6.21 8.20
N VAL A 124 23.79 6.84 7.02
CA VAL A 124 23.92 8.31 6.87
C VAL A 124 22.78 9.07 7.57
N ASP A 125 21.60 8.44 7.72
CA ASP A 125 20.38 9.05 8.29
C ASP A 125 19.92 8.40 9.61
N GLY A 126 20.78 7.60 10.25
CA GLY A 126 20.44 6.92 11.51
C GLY A 126 21.09 5.54 11.65
N VAL A 127 20.30 4.57 12.12
CA VAL A 127 20.77 3.23 12.48
C VAL A 127 19.87 2.16 11.86
N GLU A 128 20.49 1.12 11.31
CA GLU A 128 19.79 -0.08 10.87
C GLU A 128 20.21 -1.27 11.73
N ILE A 129 19.23 -1.96 12.29
CA ILE A 129 19.43 -3.10 13.19
C ILE A 129 18.96 -4.35 12.45
N VAL A 130 19.89 -5.25 12.17
CA VAL A 130 19.62 -6.53 11.53
C VAL A 130 19.72 -7.63 12.57
N ALA A 131 18.62 -8.32 12.78
CA ALA A 131 18.48 -9.41 13.71
C ALA A 131 18.09 -10.69 13.01
N ASN A 132 18.63 -11.83 13.44
CA ASN A 132 18.12 -13.13 13.01
C ASN A 132 17.91 -14.06 14.21
N SER A 133 16.90 -14.93 14.11
CA SER A 133 16.65 -16.00 15.07
C SER A 133 16.47 -17.35 14.39
N GLY A 134 16.84 -18.42 15.12
CA GLY A 134 16.61 -19.79 14.72
C GLY A 134 15.13 -20.19 14.75
N SER A 135 14.81 -21.36 14.20
CA SER A 135 13.45 -21.94 14.12
C SER A 135 13.00 -22.63 15.42
N GLY A 136 13.48 -22.19 16.59
CA GLY A 136 13.11 -22.76 17.89
C GLY A 136 11.94 -22.02 18.56
N GLU A 137 11.42 -22.58 19.65
CA GLU A 137 10.42 -21.94 20.53
C GLU A 137 10.91 -20.63 21.15
N ASP A 138 12.22 -20.37 21.09
CA ASP A 138 12.86 -19.08 21.37
C ASP A 138 12.55 -18.06 20.25
N SER A 139 11.28 -17.69 20.16
CA SER A 139 10.81 -16.63 19.26
C SER A 139 11.66 -15.37 19.48
N PHE A 140 12.16 -14.79 18.38
CA PHE A 140 12.88 -13.53 18.43
C PHE A 140 12.06 -12.50 19.20
N LEU A 141 12.61 -11.97 20.30
CA LEU A 141 11.92 -11.02 21.17
C LEU A 141 11.96 -9.62 20.58
N LEU A 142 11.35 -9.48 19.41
CA LEU A 142 11.21 -8.23 18.70
C LEU A 142 10.64 -7.14 19.62
N SER A 143 9.67 -7.47 20.47
CA SER A 143 9.13 -6.52 21.47
C SER A 143 10.23 -5.93 22.34
N ARG A 144 11.06 -6.77 22.99
CA ARG A 144 12.11 -6.30 23.89
C ARG A 144 13.20 -5.53 23.16
N VAL A 145 13.50 -5.92 21.92
CA VAL A 145 14.44 -5.22 21.06
C VAL A 145 13.91 -3.83 20.72
N LEU A 146 12.62 -3.72 20.37
CA LEU A 146 11.97 -2.43 20.11
C LEU A 146 11.91 -1.55 21.37
N ASP A 147 11.57 -2.12 22.52
CA ASP A 147 11.56 -1.39 23.80
C ASP A 147 12.96 -0.82 24.11
N ALA A 148 14.00 -1.63 23.96
CA ALA A 148 15.37 -1.20 24.20
C ALA A 148 15.85 -0.10 23.22
N ILE A 149 15.37 -0.12 21.98
CA ILE A 149 15.65 0.93 20.98
C ILE A 149 14.98 2.24 21.39
N ILE A 150 13.71 2.18 21.82
CA ILE A 150 12.94 3.36 22.23
C ILE A 150 13.52 3.96 23.51
N GLU A 151 13.92 3.14 24.48
CA GLU A 151 14.58 3.58 25.72
C GLU A 151 15.88 4.35 25.44
N GLU A 152 16.61 3.99 24.39
CA GLU A 152 17.85 4.68 23.97
C GLU A 152 17.58 5.97 23.18
N GLY A 153 16.31 6.37 23.01
CA GLY A 153 15.92 7.61 22.34
C GLY A 153 15.91 7.54 20.82
N PHE A 154 15.91 6.34 20.25
CA PHE A 154 15.76 6.12 18.82
C PHE A 154 14.27 6.01 18.44
N GLU A 155 13.89 6.72 17.38
CA GLU A 155 12.59 6.60 16.74
C GLU A 155 12.63 5.48 15.70
N VAL A 156 11.70 4.52 15.80
CA VAL A 156 11.59 3.41 14.83
C VAL A 156 10.77 3.88 13.62
N ILE A 157 11.41 3.97 12.45
CA ILE A 157 10.76 4.35 11.19
C ILE A 157 10.10 3.14 10.53
N CYS A 158 10.82 2.02 10.48
CA CYS A 158 10.38 0.84 9.74
C CYS A 158 10.88 -0.44 10.39
N CYS A 159 10.07 -1.50 10.34
CA CYS A 159 10.46 -2.84 10.73
C CYS A 159 10.01 -3.83 9.65
N ILE A 160 10.96 -4.54 9.05
CA ILE A 160 10.73 -5.52 8.00
C ILE A 160 11.11 -6.89 8.54
N SER A 161 10.16 -7.83 8.51
CA SER A 161 10.38 -9.21 8.93
C SER A 161 10.29 -10.15 7.73
N THR A 162 11.31 -10.99 7.56
CA THR A 162 11.38 -11.96 6.46
C THR A 162 11.77 -13.33 7.02
N LYS A 163 11.09 -14.39 6.58
CA LYS A 163 11.41 -15.76 6.97
C LYS A 163 12.09 -16.48 5.81
N ARG A 164 13.29 -17.01 6.03
CA ARG A 164 14.10 -17.71 5.03
C ARG A 164 14.83 -18.88 5.69
N ASP A 165 14.79 -20.06 5.07
CA ASP A 165 15.45 -21.30 5.57
C ASP A 165 15.07 -21.65 7.02
N GLY A 166 13.79 -21.46 7.39
CA GLY A 166 13.32 -21.67 8.77
C GLY A 166 13.76 -20.58 9.77
N ARG A 167 14.65 -19.66 9.38
CA ARG A 167 15.11 -18.54 10.22
C ARG A 167 14.29 -17.30 9.98
N LEU A 168 14.06 -16.53 11.04
CA LEU A 168 13.42 -15.22 10.96
C LEU A 168 14.50 -14.14 10.91
N TYR A 169 14.39 -13.21 9.97
CA TYR A 169 15.28 -12.07 9.79
C TYR A 169 14.46 -10.79 9.96
N ASN A 170 14.83 -9.95 10.93
CA ASN A 170 14.20 -8.67 11.18
C ASN A 170 15.20 -7.56 10.87
N THR A 171 14.76 -6.59 10.08
CA THR A 171 15.51 -5.37 9.77
C THR A 171 14.72 -4.19 10.31
N ILE A 172 15.30 -3.47 11.27
CA ILE A 172 14.66 -2.34 11.94
C ILE A 172 15.45 -1.09 11.56
N GLN A 173 14.77 -0.09 11.02
CA GLN A 173 15.35 1.18 10.66
C GLN A 173 14.93 2.23 11.68
N CYS A 174 15.91 2.89 12.27
CA CYS A 174 15.72 3.85 13.33
C CYS A 174 16.43 5.17 13.02
N GLN A 175 15.84 6.28 13.44
CA GLN A 175 16.45 7.60 13.40
C GLN A 175 16.69 8.10 14.83
N ALA A 176 17.81 8.79 15.03
CA ALA A 176 18.11 9.38 16.33
C ALA A 176 17.28 10.66 16.51
N SER A 177 16.52 10.74 17.61
CA SER A 177 15.93 12.02 18.02
C SER A 177 17.06 12.96 18.47
N HIS A 178 17.01 14.21 18.04
CA HIS A 178 18.13 15.16 18.02
C HIS A 178 19.09 15.17 19.24
N LEU A 179 20.40 15.28 18.96
CA LEU A 179 21.54 15.70 19.82
C LEU A 179 22.35 14.66 20.62
N THR A 180 22.28 13.37 20.33
CA THR A 180 23.22 12.39 20.91
C THR A 180 24.21 11.87 19.88
N CYS A 181 25.49 11.92 20.21
CA CYS A 181 26.54 11.18 19.50
C CYS A 181 26.09 9.71 19.45
N MET A 182 25.80 9.21 18.25
CA MET A 182 25.33 7.83 18.05
C MET A 182 26.43 6.86 18.47
N ASP A 183 26.37 6.36 19.70
CA ASP A 183 27.23 5.26 20.13
C ASP A 183 26.61 3.93 19.70
N VAL A 184 26.91 3.59 18.44
CA VAL A 184 26.51 2.32 17.81
C VAL A 184 27.00 1.12 18.62
N ALA A 185 28.16 1.24 19.28
CA ALA A 185 28.72 0.16 20.08
C ALA A 185 27.96 -0.03 21.40
N ALA A 186 27.55 1.06 22.06
CA ALA A 186 26.69 0.99 23.25
C ALA A 186 25.32 0.36 22.94
N LEU A 187 24.68 0.79 21.84
CA LEU A 187 23.41 0.22 21.40
C LEU A 187 23.56 -1.28 21.06
N GLN A 188 24.63 -1.66 20.36
CA GLN A 188 24.94 -3.05 20.05
C GLN A 188 25.12 -3.90 21.32
N GLN A 189 25.84 -3.38 22.34
CA GLN A 189 26.04 -4.09 23.60
C GLN A 189 24.72 -4.24 24.38
N LYS A 190 23.90 -3.19 24.43
CA LYS A 190 22.60 -3.25 25.11
C LYS A 190 21.67 -4.26 24.47
N LEU A 191 21.58 -4.28 23.14
CA LEU A 191 20.77 -5.25 22.41
C LEU A 191 21.27 -6.69 22.62
N ASN A 192 22.59 -6.90 22.65
CA ASN A 192 23.16 -8.20 23.00
C ASN A 192 22.77 -8.63 24.43
N ASN A 193 22.79 -7.71 25.39
CA ASN A 193 22.36 -8.01 26.76
C ASN A 193 20.88 -8.37 26.83
N VAL A 194 20.01 -7.67 26.10
CA VAL A 194 18.56 -7.97 26.04
C VAL A 194 18.30 -9.39 25.53
N ILE A 195 19.05 -9.83 24.52
CA ILE A 195 18.97 -11.18 23.94
C ILE A 195 19.55 -12.24 24.88
N LEU A 196 20.57 -11.91 25.67
CA LEU A 196 21.14 -12.81 26.65
C LEU A 196 20.22 -12.97 27.87
N SER A 197 19.67 -11.87 28.39
CA SER A 197 18.78 -11.86 29.55
C SER A 197 17.45 -12.56 29.28
N SER A 198 17.00 -12.64 28.03
CA SER A 198 15.80 -13.39 27.67
C SER A 198 15.96 -14.90 27.69
N ARG A 199 17.19 -15.41 27.66
CA ARG A 199 17.47 -16.86 27.72
C ARG A 199 17.28 -17.45 29.13
N PHE A 200 17.09 -16.59 30.14
CA PHE A 200 17.01 -16.99 31.54
C PHE A 200 15.61 -16.85 32.15
N THR A 201 14.61 -16.41 31.38
CA THR A 201 13.22 -16.32 31.83
C THR A 201 12.40 -17.44 31.21
N SER A 202 12.70 -18.68 31.61
CA SER A 202 11.82 -19.82 31.42
C SER A 202 11.61 -20.45 32.80
N ASN A 203 10.49 -20.15 33.44
CA ASN A 203 9.98 -20.80 34.65
C ASN A 203 8.49 -21.05 34.43
#